data_AF-A0A967WHF9-F1
#
_entry.id   AF-A0A967WHF9-F1
#
_cell.length_a   1.000
_cell.length_b   1.000
_cell.length_c   1.000
_cell.angle_alpha   90.00
_cell.angle_beta   90.00
_cell.angle_gamma   90.00
#
_symmetry.space_group_name_H-M   'P 1'
#
loop_
_entity.id
_entity.type
_entity.pdbx_description
1 polymer ?
#
loop_
_entity_poly.entity_id
_entity_poly.type
_entity_poly.pdbx_seq_one_letter_code
_entity_poly.pdbx_strand_id
1 'polypeptide(L)' 'MLMPLPGELYIEVTNRCNSRCRTCVRTFEELEPLRDLQMDEFRHLVDQAPGLQRAVLHGVGEPLLNRDLPAMIT' A
#
# COMPACT_ATOMS: atom_id res chain seq x y z
N MET A 1 -8.39 3.95 28.50
CA MET A 1 -7.78 4.92 27.58
C MET A 1 -7.56 4.22 26.26
N LEU A 2 -8.15 4.70 25.16
CA LEU A 2 -7.87 4.19 23.82
C LEU A 2 -6.53 4.78 23.35
N MET A 3 -5.66 3.95 22.79
CA MET A 3 -4.45 4.44 22.11
C MET A 3 -4.87 5.28 20.90
N PRO A 4 -4.20 6.42 20.63
CA PRO A 4 -4.45 7.17 19.42
C PRO A 4 -4.04 6.34 18.19
N LEU A 5 -4.75 6.55 17.08
CA LEU A 5 -4.38 5.96 15.79
C LEU A 5 -3.02 6.52 15.32
N PRO A 6 -2.25 5.74 14.52
CA PRO A 6 -0.98 6.21 14.01
C PRO A 6 -1.17 7.38 13.05
N GLY A 7 -0.28 8.37 13.13
CA GLY A 7 -0.23 9.50 12.19
C GLY A 7 0.42 9.13 10.84
N GLU A 8 0.93 7.92 10.70
CA GLU A 8 1.54 7.44 9.47
C GLU A 8 1.03 6.05 9.12
N LEU A 9 0.64 5.87 7.85
CA LEU A 9 0.20 4.57 7.31
C LEU A 9 1.10 4.15 6.15
N TYR A 10 1.52 2.89 6.18
CA TYR A 10 2.15 2.22 5.05
C TYR A 10 1.09 1.36 4.38
N ILE A 11 0.77 1.68 3.12
CA ILE A 11 -0.32 1.05 2.38
C ILE A 11 0.26 0.45 1.11
N GLU A 12 0.21 -0.88 1.01
CA GLU A 12 0.58 -1.58 -0.20
C GLU A 12 -0.53 -1.44 -1.24
N VAL A 13 -0.36 -0.46 -2.15
CA VAL A 13 -1.35 -0.20 -3.20
C VAL A 13 -1.40 -1.28 -4.27
N THR A 14 -0.33 -2.08 -4.41
CA THR A 14 -0.28 -3.29 -5.23
C THR A 14 0.87 -4.16 -4.74
N ASN A 15 0.71 -5.47 -4.81
CA ASN A 15 1.81 -6.43 -4.57
C ASN A 15 2.49 -6.90 -5.88
N ARG A 16 2.03 -6.39 -7.04
CA ARG A 16 2.67 -6.64 -8.34
C ARG A 16 3.96 -5.85 -8.42
N CYS A 17 5.02 -6.45 -8.94
CA CYS A 17 6.30 -5.77 -9.19
C CYS A 17 6.99 -6.35 -10.42
N ASN A 18 7.48 -5.45 -11.29
CA ASN A 18 8.15 -5.75 -12.55
C ASN A 18 9.68 -5.92 -12.40
N SER A 19 10.21 -5.69 -11.20
CA SER A 19 11.62 -5.96 -10.86
C SER A 19 11.83 -7.36 -10.27
N ARG A 20 13.08 -7.84 -10.32
CA ARG A 20 13.53 -9.14 -9.79
C ARG A 20 14.70 -8.96 -8.83
N CYS A 21 14.48 -8.16 -7.78
CA CYS A 21 15.51 -7.79 -6.82
C CYS A 21 15.99 -9.00 -6.00
N ARG A 22 17.30 -9.26 -5.99
CA ARG A 22 17.92 -10.40 -5.30
C ARG A 22 17.71 -10.41 -3.78
N THR A 23 17.39 -9.25 -3.19
CA THR A 23 17.18 -9.08 -1.75
C THR A 23 15.71 -8.92 -1.37
N CYS A 24 14.77 -9.02 -2.32
CA CYS A 24 13.33 -8.92 -2.04
C CYS A 24 12.78 -10.24 -1.52
N VAL A 25 11.82 -10.18 -0.59
CA VAL A 25 11.11 -11.35 -0.04
C VAL A 25 10.46 -12.23 -1.13
N ARG A 26 10.01 -11.63 -2.25
CA ARG A 26 9.49 -12.35 -3.44
C ARG A 26 10.48 -13.35 -4.06
N THR A 27 11.76 -13.24 -3.74
CA THR A 27 12.81 -14.17 -4.19
C THR A 27 12.87 -15.41 -3.31
N PHE A 28 12.45 -15.30 -2.06
CA PHE A 28 12.66 -16.33 -1.03
C PHE A 28 11.36 -17.00 -0.59
N GLU A 29 10.23 -16.32 -0.77
CA GLU A 29 8.92 -16.77 -0.28
C GLU A 29 7.84 -16.62 -1.36
N GLU A 30 6.88 -17.54 -1.33
CA GLU A 30 5.61 -17.38 -2.02
C GLU A 30 4.71 -16.46 -1.20
N LEU A 31 4.26 -15.37 -1.81
CA LEU A 31 3.42 -14.37 -1.15
C LEU A 31 1.96 -14.54 -1.53
N GLU A 32 1.12 -13.71 -0.93
CA GLU A 32 -0.30 -13.66 -1.25
C GLU A 32 -0.58 -13.43 -2.75
N PRO A 33 -1.74 -13.88 -3.27
CA PRO A 33 -2.11 -13.71 -4.66
C PRO A 33 -2.00 -12.25 -5.14
N LEU A 34 -1.58 -12.09 -6.40
CA LEU A 34 -1.37 -10.77 -6.97
C LEU A 34 -2.67 -9.96 -7.05
N ARG A 35 -2.62 -8.72 -6.58
CA ARG A 35 -3.79 -7.84 -6.46
C ARG A 35 -3.40 -6.36 -6.43
N ASP A 36 -4.32 -5.53 -6.90
CA ASP A 36 -4.29 -4.08 -6.73
C ASP A 36 -5.36 -3.65 -5.71
N LEU A 37 -4.98 -2.74 -4.82
CA LEU A 37 -5.93 -2.02 -3.96
C LEU A 37 -6.77 -1.08 -4.83
N GLN A 38 -8.09 -1.17 -4.74
CA GLN A 38 -8.99 -0.27 -5.48
C GLN A 38 -9.11 1.08 -4.77
N MET A 39 -9.42 2.14 -5.51
CA MET A 39 -9.55 3.49 -4.94
C MET A 39 -10.56 3.59 -3.77
N ASP A 40 -11.70 2.89 -3.87
CA ASP A 40 -12.72 2.92 -2.79
C ASP A 40 -12.22 2.24 -1.51
N GLU A 41 -11.40 1.20 -1.64
CA GLU A 41 -10.78 0.52 -0.50
C GLU A 41 -9.71 1.39 0.14
N PHE A 42 -8.90 2.07 -0.69
CA PHE A 42 -7.95 3.06 -0.21
C PHE A 42 -8.64 4.15 0.60
N ARG A 43 -9.74 4.71 0.06
CA ARG A 43 -10.56 5.71 0.76
C ARG A 43 -11.06 5.17 2.11
N HIS A 44 -11.58 3.96 2.13
CA HIS A 44 -12.06 3.32 3.35
C HIS A 44 -10.96 3.16 4.42
N LEU A 45 -9.71 2.91 4.02
CA LEU A 45 -8.58 2.81 4.95
C LEU A 45 -8.18 4.18 5.53
N VAL A 46 -8.07 5.22 4.69
CA VAL A 46 -7.66 6.55 5.16
C VAL A 46 -8.74 7.24 6.00
N ASP A 47 -10.02 7.01 5.70
CA ASP A 47 -11.15 7.56 6.47
C ASP A 47 -11.19 7.05 7.92
N GLN A 48 -10.56 5.89 8.19
CA GLN A 48 -10.43 5.35 9.55
C GLN A 48 -9.37 6.10 10.37
N ALA A 49 -8.46 6.85 9.75
CA ALA A 49 -7.34 7.55 10.41
C ALA A 49 -7.48 9.08 10.28
N PRO A 50 -8.39 9.72 11.04
CA PRO A 50 -8.65 11.16 10.92
C PRO A 50 -7.45 12.06 11.29
N GLY A 51 -6.45 11.49 11.99
CA GLY A 51 -5.19 12.16 12.35
C GLY A 51 -4.02 11.84 11.42
N LEU A 52 -4.27 11.26 10.25
CA LEU A 52 -3.22 10.87 9.30
C LEU A 52 -2.42 12.07 8.81
N GLN A 53 -1.11 12.01 8.98
CA GLN A 53 -0.13 13.03 8.57
C GLN A 53 0.68 12.59 7.35
N ARG A 54 0.93 11.28 7.20
CA ARG A 54 1.72 10.71 6.10
C ARG A 54 1.16 9.37 5.63
N ALA A 55 0.99 9.21 4.32
CA ALA A 55 0.72 7.92 3.70
C ALA A 55 1.92 7.53 2.83
N VAL A 56 2.47 6.34 3.06
CA VAL A 56 3.52 5.74 2.23
C VAL A 56 2.85 4.67 1.36
N LEU A 57 2.72 4.95 0.07
CA LEU A 57 2.03 4.09 -0.90
C LEU A 57 3.00 3.07 -1.51
N HIS A 58 3.65 2.27 -0.66
CA HIS A 58 4.63 1.28 -1.07
C HIS A 58 4.62 0.08 -0.11
N GLY A 59 4.99 -1.08 -0.63
CA GLY A 59 5.09 -2.34 0.09
C GLY A 59 6.08 -3.26 -0.62
N VAL A 60 5.71 -4.52 -0.80
CA VAL A 60 6.48 -5.50 -1.57
C VAL A 60 6.36 -5.26 -3.09
N GLY A 61 5.26 -4.65 -3.54
CA GLY A 61 5.02 -4.31 -4.94
C GLY A 61 5.64 -2.98 -5.42
N GLU A 62 5.49 -2.71 -6.72
CA GLU A 62 5.85 -1.45 -7.39
C GLU A 62 4.60 -0.58 -7.57
N PRO A 63 4.46 0.53 -6.82
CA PRO A 63 3.22 1.31 -6.80
C PRO A 63 2.80 1.84 -8.16
N LEU A 64 3.74 2.17 -9.04
CA LEU A 64 3.44 2.68 -10.38
C LEU A 64 2.72 1.67 -11.29
N LEU A 65 2.56 0.42 -10.86
CA LEU A 65 1.77 -0.58 -11.58
C LEU A 65 0.27 -0.53 -11.24
N ASN A 66 -0.13 0.11 -10.13
CA ASN A 66 -1.56 0.31 -9.81
C ASN A 66 -2.12 1.46 -10.66
N ARG A 67 -3.16 1.18 -11.45
CA ARG A 67 -3.82 2.16 -12.33
C ARG A 67 -4.56 3.25 -11.56
N ASP A 68 -4.99 2.97 -10.34
CA ASP A 68 -5.71 3.90 -9.48
C ASP A 68 -4.76 4.81 -8.68
N LEU A 69 -3.45 4.54 -8.68
CA LEU A 69 -2.47 5.34 -7.94
C LEU A 69 -2.60 6.86 -8.18
N PRO A 70 -2.80 7.37 -9.41
CA PRO A 70 -3.00 8.79 -9.63
C PRO A 70 -4.17 9.36 -8.81
N ALA A 71 -5.29 8.63 -8.71
CA ALA A 71 -6.45 9.06 -7.93
C ALA A 71 -6.22 9.01 -6.41
N MET A 72 -5.24 8.21 -5.94
CA MET A 72 -4.88 8.13 -4.51
C MET A 72 -4.03 9.32 -4.05
N ILE A 73 -3.39 10.04 -4.97
CA ILE A 73 -2.47 11.17 -4.67
C ILE A 73 -2.98 12.55 -5.13
N THR A 74 -4.20 12.62 -5.67
CA THR A 74 -4.85 13.86 -6.15
C THR A 74 -6.16 14.11 -5.44
#